data_AF-A0A2E8DZR3-F1
#
_entry.id   AF-A0A2E8DZR3-F1
#
_cell.length_a   1.000
_cell.length_b   1.000
_cell.length_c   1.000
_cell.angle_alpha   90.00
_cell.angle_beta   90.00
_cell.angle_gamma   90.00
#
_symmetry.space_group_name_H-M   'P 1'
#
loop_
_entity.id
_entity.type
_entity.pdbx_description
1 polymer ?
#
loop_
_entity_poly.entity_id
_entity_poly.type
_entity_poly.pdbx_seq_one_letter_code
_entity_poly.pdbx_strand_id
1 'polypeptide(L)'
;MTETRYWERVGFRVTKPQALEMVEKMQEGVTGKVMDDELDEYVNVDATDYLTAEQEVEELFESDDDGRQVDDENAAILALMEFESNRKAYIKDKVAEGMELADAKLAYDAEKADMVRISLGLPEPELEEEE
;
A
#
# COMPACT_ATOMS: atom_id res chain seq x y z
N MET A 1 22.35 -2.28 -10.12
CA MET A 1 21.14 -2.56 -9.31
C MET A 1 21.30 -1.79 -8.02
N THR A 2 20.27 -1.06 -7.61
CA THR A 2 20.28 -0.37 -6.31
C THR A 2 20.10 -1.41 -5.21
N GLU A 3 20.92 -1.35 -4.17
CA GLU A 3 20.80 -2.26 -3.03
C GLU A 3 19.48 -2.03 -2.29
N THR A 4 18.78 -3.12 -1.95
CA THR A 4 17.52 -3.09 -1.19
C THR A 4 17.58 -4.07 -0.03
N ARG A 5 16.95 -3.74 1.09
CA ARG A 5 16.86 -4.59 2.29
C ARG A 5 15.42 -4.65 2.78
N TYR A 6 14.99 -5.80 3.30
CA TYR A 6 13.65 -5.96 3.88
C TYR A 6 13.59 -5.30 5.26
N TRP A 7 12.78 -4.25 5.39
CA TRP A 7 12.64 -3.56 6.67
C TRP A 7 11.34 -3.98 7.34
N GLU A 8 11.46 -4.70 8.46
CA GLU A 8 10.34 -5.26 9.22
C GLU A 8 9.29 -4.21 9.56
N ARG A 9 9.72 -3.02 9.98
CA ARG A 9 8.85 -1.92 10.39
C ARG A 9 7.85 -1.51 9.32
N VAL A 10 8.27 -1.56 8.06
CA VAL A 10 7.44 -1.11 6.92
C VAL A 10 6.87 -2.27 6.12
N GLY A 11 7.36 -3.51 6.31
CA GLY A 11 6.84 -4.71 5.65
C GLY A 11 7.26 -4.87 4.19
N PHE A 12 8.26 -4.12 3.71
CA PHE A 12 8.76 -4.27 2.35
C PHE A 12 10.24 -3.91 2.18
N ARG A 13 10.77 -4.24 0.99
CA ARG A 13 12.15 -3.97 0.64
C ARG A 13 12.34 -2.50 0.27
N VAL A 14 13.26 -1.85 0.95
CA VAL A 14 13.59 -0.43 0.76
C VAL A 14 15.03 -0.26 0.35
N THR A 15 15.32 0.80 -0.39
CA THR A 15 16.69 1.32 -0.53
C THR A 15 17.03 2.21 0.67
N LYS A 16 18.32 2.39 0.98
CA LYS A 16 18.74 3.24 2.11
C LYS A 16 18.17 4.67 2.03
N PRO A 17 18.19 5.35 0.86
CA PRO A 17 17.58 6.67 0.73
C PRO A 17 16.07 6.68 1.00
N GLN A 18 15.33 5.67 0.54
CA GLN A 18 13.88 5.58 0.80
C GLN A 18 13.58 5.38 2.29
N ALA A 19 14.37 4.54 2.96
CA ALA A 19 14.20 4.30 4.39
C ALA A 19 14.46 5.58 5.20
N LEU A 20 15.51 6.33 4.86
CA LEU A 20 15.81 7.62 5.49
C LEU A 20 14.72 8.68 5.24
N GLU A 21 14.16 8.75 4.03
CA GLU A 21 13.02 9.64 3.73
C GLU A 21 11.79 9.30 4.58
N MET A 22 11.55 8.01 4.85
CA MET A 22 10.46 7.59 5.74
C MET A 22 10.72 7.98 7.19
N VAL A 23 11.96 7.85 7.68
CA VAL A 23 12.36 8.31 9.02
C VAL A 23 12.15 9.82 9.17
N GLU A 24 12.51 10.62 8.16
CA GLU A 24 12.29 12.07 8.15
C GLU A 24 10.80 12.42 8.29
N LYS A 25 9.92 11.73 7.55
CA LYS A 25 8.45 11.93 7.67
C LYS A 25 7.92 11.56 9.05
N MET A 26 8.46 10.51 9.68
CA MET A 26 8.12 10.15 11.06
C MET A 26 8.54 11.26 12.04
N GLN A 27 9.73 11.84 11.84
CA GLN A 27 10.24 12.95 12.65
C GLN A 27 9.39 14.22 12.52
N GLU A 28 8.86 14.52 11.33
CA GLU A 28 7.94 15.63 11.08
C GLU A 28 6.58 15.46 11.74
N GLY A 29 6.34 14.32 12.42
CA GLY A 29 5.08 14.02 13.09
C GLY A 29 3.96 13.69 12.12
N VAL A 30 4.30 13.33 10.86
CA VAL A 30 3.35 12.80 9.89
C VAL A 30 3.03 11.36 10.29
N THR A 31 2.25 11.25 11.36
CA THR A 31 1.74 10.00 11.91
C THR A 31 0.28 9.86 11.50
N GLY A 32 -0.16 8.62 11.32
CA GLY A 32 -1.58 8.34 11.10
C GLY A 32 -2.41 8.79 12.31
N LYS A 33 -3.72 8.92 12.10
CA LYS A 33 -4.67 9.06 13.19
C LYS A 33 -5.40 7.75 13.40
N VAL A 34 -5.61 7.38 14.65
CA VAL A 34 -6.44 6.22 15.03
C VAL A 34 -7.64 6.71 15.82
N MET A 35 -8.76 6.02 15.66
CA MET A 35 -9.95 6.28 16.46
C MET A 35 -9.66 5.81 17.89
N ASP A 36 -9.80 6.72 18.85
CA ASP A 36 -9.77 6.39 20.27
C ASP A 36 -11.20 6.11 20.73
N ASP A 37 -11.52 4.84 21.01
CA ASP A 37 -12.87 4.41 21.40
C ASP A 37 -13.32 4.98 22.76
N GLU A 38 -12.38 5.42 23.61
CA GLU A 38 -12.70 6.02 24.91
C GLU A 38 -13.02 7.52 24.78
N LEU A 39 -12.35 8.22 23.86
CA LEU A 39 -12.53 9.64 23.61
C LEU A 39 -13.52 9.96 22.49
N ASP A 40 -13.91 8.96 21.67
CA ASP A 40 -14.72 9.13 20.45
C ASP A 40 -14.08 10.14 19.47
N GLU A 41 -12.74 10.20 19.45
CA GLU A 41 -11.95 11.17 18.67
C GLU A 41 -10.79 10.51 17.93
N TYR A 42 -10.45 11.05 16.75
CA TYR A 42 -9.25 10.65 16.02
C TYR A 42 -8.02 11.32 16.63
N VAL A 43 -7.27 10.56 17.44
CA VAL A 43 -6.02 10.99 18.04
C VAL A 43 -4.85 10.66 17.13
N ASN A 44 -3.78 11.47 17.19
CA ASN A 44 -2.54 11.10 16.52
C ASN A 44 -1.98 9.85 17.20
N VAL A 45 -1.46 8.91 16.42
CA VAL A 45 -0.65 7.82 16.99
C VAL A 45 0.55 8.47 17.65
N ASP A 46 0.76 8.20 18.94
CA ASP A 46 1.93 8.71 19.66
C ASP A 46 3.18 8.37 18.85
N ALA A 47 3.93 9.42 18.49
CA ALA A 47 5.09 9.31 17.61
C ALA A 47 6.10 8.38 18.29
N THR A 48 6.08 7.10 17.92
CA THR A 48 7.01 6.13 18.48
C THR A 48 8.37 6.35 17.85
N ASP A 49 9.26 6.86 18.69
CA ASP A 49 10.71 7.00 18.61
C ASP A 49 11.36 6.91 17.21
N TYR A 50 11.30 7.99 16.43
CA TYR A 50 12.03 8.11 15.18
C TYR A 50 13.54 7.86 15.35
N LEU A 51 14.12 8.06 16.55
CA LEU A 51 15.52 7.73 16.84
C LEU A 51 15.77 6.23 16.75
N THR A 52 14.79 5.40 17.14
CA THR A 52 14.86 3.94 16.94
C THR A 52 14.77 3.58 15.47
N ALA A 53 13.92 4.25 14.70
CA ALA A 53 13.78 4.00 13.27
C ALA A 53 15.06 4.36 12.49
N GLU A 54 15.77 5.43 12.87
CA GLU A 54 17.06 5.79 12.27
C GLU A 54 18.13 4.71 12.54
N GLN A 55 18.25 4.24 13.79
CA GLN A 55 19.17 3.16 14.16
C GLN A 55 18.84 1.85 13.43
N GLU A 56 17.56 1.49 13.32
CA GLU A 56 17.13 0.31 12.56
C GLU A 56 17.59 0.38 11.10
N VAL A 57 17.50 1.54 10.46
CA VAL A 57 17.95 1.73 9.08
C VAL A 57 19.47 1.59 8.97
N GLU A 58 20.24 2.07 9.96
CA GLU A 58 21.69 1.85 9.98
C GLU A 58 22.01 0.35 10.09
N GLU A 59 21.48 -0.33 11.11
CA GLU A 59 21.70 -1.75 11.35
C GLU A 59 21.26 -2.63 10.15
N LEU A 60 20.14 -2.27 9.52
CA LEU A 60 19.58 -3.00 8.38
C LEU A 60 20.53 -3.03 7.17
N PHE A 61 21.25 -1.93 6.93
CA PHE A 61 22.18 -1.81 5.80
C PHE A 61 23.64 -2.13 6.18
N GLU A 62 23.96 -2.24 7.47
CA GLU A 62 25.26 -2.75 7.96
C GLU A 62 25.31 -4.28 8.05
N SER A 63 24.16 -4.92 8.30
CA SER A 63 24.05 -6.38 8.37
C SER A 63 24.14 -7.03 6.98
N ASP A 64 24.23 -8.36 6.92
CA ASP A 64 24.03 -9.11 5.67
C ASP A 64 22.54 -9.12 5.28
N ASP A 65 22.25 -9.20 3.97
CA ASP A 65 20.87 -9.33 3.50
C ASP A 65 20.32 -10.70 3.87
N ASP A 66 19.22 -10.72 4.62
CA ASP A 66 18.52 -11.94 5.01
C ASP A 66 17.67 -12.56 3.88
N GLY A 67 17.54 -11.85 2.75
CA GLY A 67 16.84 -12.33 1.56
C GLY A 67 15.32 -12.32 1.66
N ARG A 68 14.74 -11.82 2.76
CA ARG A 68 13.28 -11.78 2.94
C ARG A 68 12.59 -10.99 1.83
N GLN A 69 11.49 -11.52 1.34
CA GLN A 69 10.66 -10.86 0.33
C GLN A 69 9.39 -10.33 1.00
N VAL A 70 8.69 -9.46 0.28
CA VAL A 70 7.35 -9.01 0.66
C VAL A 70 6.43 -10.24 0.77
N ASP A 71 5.62 -10.30 1.82
CA ASP A 71 4.60 -11.34 1.98
C ASP A 71 3.42 -11.15 1.00
N ASP A 72 2.55 -12.14 0.90
CA ASP A 72 1.46 -12.14 -0.08
C ASP A 72 0.48 -10.98 0.18
N GLU A 73 0.22 -10.66 1.44
CA GLU A 73 -0.66 -9.57 1.86
C GLU A 73 -0.10 -8.18 1.47
N ASN A 74 1.16 -7.90 1.79
CA ASN A 74 1.81 -6.65 1.42
C ASN A 74 2.03 -6.57 -0.10
N ALA A 75 2.30 -7.70 -0.77
CA ALA A 75 2.34 -7.77 -2.23
C ALA A 75 1.00 -7.35 -2.85
N ALA A 76 -0.11 -7.85 -2.31
CA ALA A 76 -1.45 -7.49 -2.75
C ALA A 76 -1.75 -6.00 -2.56
N ILE A 77 -1.37 -5.43 -1.40
CA ILE A 77 -1.51 -3.99 -1.14
C ILE A 77 -0.71 -3.17 -2.16
N LEU A 78 0.55 -3.51 -2.40
CA LEU A 78 1.39 -2.80 -3.37
C LEU A 78 0.84 -2.90 -4.79
N ALA A 79 0.33 -4.08 -5.19
CA ALA A 79 -0.31 -4.28 -6.48
C ALA A 79 -1.57 -3.41 -6.64
N LEU A 80 -2.38 -3.31 -5.59
CA LEU A 80 -3.58 -2.47 -5.58
C LEU A 80 -3.21 -0.98 -5.69
N MET A 81 -2.22 -0.51 -4.94
CA MET A 81 -1.73 0.88 -5.02
C MET A 81 -1.23 1.23 -6.43
N GLU A 82 -0.51 0.31 -7.08
CA GLU A 82 -0.05 0.51 -8.46
C GLU A 82 -1.20 0.52 -9.46
N PHE A 83 -2.20 -0.36 -9.28
CA PHE A 83 -3.42 -0.31 -10.09
C PHE A 83 -4.13 1.05 -9.94
N GLU A 84 -4.24 1.55 -8.71
CA GLU A 84 -4.89 2.82 -8.41
C GLU A 84 -4.19 4.04 -9.01
N SER A 85 -2.87 4.05 -8.99
CA SER A 85 -2.06 5.12 -9.59
C SER A 85 -2.28 5.23 -11.11
N ASN A 86 -2.58 4.09 -11.76
CA ASN A 86 -2.74 3.96 -13.21
C ASN A 86 -4.16 4.16 -13.73
N ARG A 87 -5.13 4.53 -12.87
CA ARG A 87 -6.55 4.70 -13.22
C ARG A 87 -6.80 5.46 -14.53
N LYS A 88 -6.08 6.56 -14.76
CA LYS A 88 -6.27 7.40 -15.97
C LYS A 88 -5.81 6.68 -17.24
N ALA A 89 -4.71 5.93 -17.17
CA ALA A 89 -4.21 5.15 -18.30
C ALA A 89 -5.17 4.01 -18.60
N TYR A 90 -5.55 3.23 -17.57
CA TYR A 90 -6.53 2.16 -17.67
C TYR A 90 -7.82 2.59 -18.39
N ILE A 91 -8.46 3.68 -17.94
CA ILE A 91 -9.72 4.15 -18.54
C ILE A 91 -9.51 4.57 -20.00
N LYS A 92 -8.38 5.20 -20.33
CA LYS A 92 -8.09 5.61 -21.70
C LYS A 92 -7.90 4.41 -22.61
N ASP A 93 -7.21 3.39 -22.14
CA ASP A 93 -6.96 2.17 -22.89
C ASP A 93 -8.28 1.44 -23.16
N LYS A 94 -9.17 1.34 -22.16
CA LYS A 94 -10.53 0.79 -22.34
C LYS A 94 -11.37 1.57 -23.34
N VAL A 95 -11.33 2.91 -23.31
CA VAL A 95 -12.05 3.72 -24.30
C VAL A 95 -11.43 3.55 -25.70
N ALA A 96 -10.11 3.42 -25.81
CA ALA A 96 -9.44 3.14 -27.08
C ALA A 96 -9.80 1.75 -27.64
N GLU A 97 -10.10 0.78 -26.77
CA GLU A 97 -10.67 -0.53 -27.11
C GLU A 97 -12.14 -0.47 -27.56
N GLY A 98 -12.77 0.72 -27.52
CA GLY A 98 -14.15 0.94 -27.96
C GLY A 98 -15.19 0.89 -26.85
N MET A 99 -14.78 0.83 -25.58
CA MET A 99 -15.68 0.91 -24.43
C MET A 99 -16.18 2.35 -24.23
N GLU A 100 -17.44 2.52 -23.84
CA GLU A 100 -17.93 3.83 -23.42
C GLU A 100 -17.24 4.29 -22.14
N LEU A 101 -17.08 5.60 -21.98
CA LEU A 101 -16.34 6.16 -20.83
C LEU A 101 -16.98 5.79 -19.48
N ALA A 102 -18.30 5.67 -19.43
CA ALA A 102 -19.02 5.26 -18.22
C ALA A 102 -18.70 3.80 -17.88
N ASP A 103 -18.76 2.92 -18.86
CA ASP A 103 -18.48 1.49 -18.71
C ASP A 103 -17.00 1.25 -18.35
N ALA A 104 -16.08 2.04 -18.91
CA ALA A 104 -14.65 1.97 -18.57
C ALA A 104 -14.36 2.33 -17.10
N LYS A 105 -15.14 3.25 -16.52
CA LYS A 105 -15.04 3.57 -15.09
C LYS A 105 -15.59 2.44 -14.23
N LEU A 106 -16.74 1.88 -14.62
CA LEU A 106 -17.34 0.73 -13.92
C LEU A 106 -16.43 -0.49 -13.96
N ALA A 107 -15.80 -0.77 -15.10
CA ALA A 107 -14.83 -1.86 -15.25
C ALA A 107 -13.62 -1.67 -14.34
N TYR A 108 -13.09 -0.45 -14.25
CA TYR A 108 -12.00 -0.13 -13.32
C TYR A 108 -12.40 -0.37 -11.86
N ASP A 109 -13.60 0.08 -11.46
CA ASP A 109 -14.08 -0.09 -10.07
C ASP A 109 -14.37 -1.57 -9.75
N ALA A 110 -14.87 -2.33 -10.72
CA ALA A 110 -15.08 -3.78 -10.62
C ALA A 110 -13.74 -4.53 -10.49
N GLU A 111 -12.76 -4.25 -11.35
CA GLU A 111 -11.46 -4.91 -11.30
C GLU A 111 -10.70 -4.58 -10.00
N LYS A 112 -10.80 -3.34 -9.52
CA LYS A 112 -10.30 -2.97 -8.18
C LYS A 112 -10.95 -3.81 -7.09
N ALA A 113 -12.28 -3.95 -7.11
CA ALA A 113 -13.01 -4.74 -6.13
C ALA A 113 -12.63 -6.23 -6.20
N ASP A 114 -12.42 -6.76 -7.40
CA ASP A 114 -11.99 -8.14 -7.63
C ASP A 114 -10.58 -8.39 -7.08
N MET A 115 -9.64 -7.47 -7.29
CA MET A 115 -8.30 -7.56 -6.70
C MET A 115 -8.34 -7.67 -5.17
N VAL A 116 -9.17 -6.83 -4.52
CA VAL A 116 -9.36 -6.87 -3.05
C VAL A 116 -10.02 -8.18 -2.63
N ARG A 117 -11.09 -8.60 -3.32
CA ARG A 117 -11.82 -9.84 -3.02
C ARG A 117 -10.92 -11.07 -3.07
N ILE A 118 -10.17 -11.20 -4.17
CA ILE A 118 -9.24 -12.32 -4.39
C ILE A 118 -8.18 -12.35 -3.28
N SER A 119 -7.61 -11.20 -2.95
CA SER A 119 -6.58 -11.09 -1.91
C SER A 119 -7.12 -11.45 -0.51
N LEU A 120 -8.39 -11.17 -0.24
CA LEU A 120 -9.05 -11.52 1.03
C LEU A 120 -9.70 -12.92 1.03
N GLY A 121 -9.62 -13.67 -0.08
CA GLY A 121 -10.27 -14.98 -0.22
C GLY A 121 -11.81 -14.92 -0.10
N LEU A 122 -12.40 -13.79 -0.46
CA LEU A 122 -13.84 -13.57 -0.40
C LEU A 122 -14.56 -14.23 -1.60
N PRO A 123 -15.81 -14.70 -1.42
CA PRO A 123 -16.57 -15.32 -2.50
C PRO A 123 -16.94 -14.32 -3.60
N GLU A 124 -17.20 -14.86 -4.80
CA GLU A 124 -17.78 -14.10 -5.92
C GLU A 124 -19.06 -13.37 -5.48
N PRO A 125 -19.30 -12.13 -5.95
CA PRO A 125 -20.49 -11.40 -5.59
C PRO A 125 -21.73 -12.12 -6.13
N GLU A 126 -22.77 -12.22 -5.32
CA GLU A 126 -24.09 -12.65 -5.79
C GLU A 126 -24.59 -11.56 -6.76
N LEU A 127 -24.71 -11.90 -8.04
CA LEU A 127 -25.34 -11.03 -9.02
C LEU A 127 -26.84 -10.97 -8.67
N GLU A 128 -27.28 -9.90 -8.01
CA GLU A 128 -28.70 -9.57 -7.97
C GLU A 128 -29.13 -9.26 -9.41
N GLU A 129 -29.87 -10.20 -10.03
CA GLU A 129 -30.56 -9.93 -11.28
C GLU A 129 -31.60 -8.83 -11.01
N GLU A 130 -31.34 -7.60 -11.45
CA GLU A 130 -32.36 -6.55 -11.47
C GLU A 130 -33.49 -6.99 -12.43
N GLU A 131 -34.65 -7.39 -11.87
CA GLU A 131 -35.90 -7.66 -12.61
C GLU A 131 -36.51 -6.41 -13.28
#